data_AF-A0A9E2JIH3-F1
#
_entry.id   AF-A0A9E2JIH3-F1
#
_cell.length_a   1.000
_cell.length_b   1.000
_cell.length_c   1.000
_cell.angle_alpha   90.00
_cell.angle_beta   90.00
_cell.angle_gamma   90.00
#
_symmetry.space_group_name_H-M   'P 1'
#
loop_
_entity.id
_entity.type
_entity.pdbx_description
1 polymer ?
#
loop_
_entity_poly.entity_id
_entity_poly.type
_entity_poly.pdbx_seq_one_letter_code
_entity_poly.pdbx_strand_id
1 'polypeptide(L)'
;MLNFELTPEQLELQKKAREFALKHVLPACWHYDDKDETPVFILKRAFEAGLMNGDIPVRYGGRGFGLIEGVIVTEEIAAAGPGMATSIFDNSLGMEPLILSDNEPLK
;
A
#
# COMPACT_ATOMS: atom_id res chain seq x y z
N MET A 1 -22.70 -16.54 13.67
CA MET A 1 -22.97 -15.35 12.84
C MET A 1 -21.69 -14.98 12.12
N LEU A 2 -21.78 -14.50 10.88
CA LEU A 2 -20.64 -13.95 10.15
C LEU A 2 -20.33 -12.55 10.71
N ASN A 3 -19.05 -12.20 10.81
CA ASN A 3 -18.59 -10.88 11.22
C ASN A 3 -17.98 -10.15 10.02
N PHE A 4 -18.38 -8.90 9.81
CA PHE A 4 -17.91 -8.03 8.72
C PHE A 4 -17.29 -6.72 9.24
N GLU A 5 -17.11 -6.61 10.56
CA GLU A 5 -16.50 -5.43 11.17
C GLU A 5 -14.97 -5.52 11.10
N LEU A 6 -14.34 -4.40 10.73
CA LEU A 6 -12.89 -4.24 10.83
C LEU A 6 -12.44 -4.16 12.29
N THR A 7 -11.25 -4.64 12.58
CA THR A 7 -10.64 -4.46 13.91
C THR A 7 -10.30 -2.98 14.16
N PRO A 8 -10.10 -2.57 15.42
CA PRO A 8 -9.64 -1.21 15.72
C PRO A 8 -8.35 -0.82 14.98
N GLU A 9 -7.40 -1.75 14.84
CA GLU A 9 -6.14 -1.52 14.13
C GLU A 9 -6.37 -1.34 12.63
N GLN A 10 -7.29 -2.11 12.04
CA GLN A 10 -7.68 -1.99 10.64
C GLN A 10 -8.42 -0.68 10.36
N LEU A 11 -9.25 -0.20 11.29
CA LEU A 11 -9.90 1.11 11.20
C LEU A 11 -8.89 2.26 11.24
N GLU A 12 -7.90 2.19 12.13
CA GLU A 12 -6.82 3.18 12.18
C GLU A 12 -5.95 3.15 10.91
N LEU A 13 -5.68 1.95 10.36
CA LEU A 13 -4.99 1.81 9.08
C LEU A 13 -5.80 2.43 7.94
N GLN A 14 -7.10 2.16 7.87
CA GLN A 14 -8.01 2.73 6.87
C GLN A 14 -8.00 4.26 6.94
N LYS A 15 -8.17 4.83 8.14
CA LYS A 15 -8.14 6.28 8.36
C LYS A 15 -6.81 6.88 7.90
N LYS A 16 -5.69 6.26 8.26
CA LYS A 16 -4.36 6.71 7.86
C LYS A 16 -4.15 6.66 6.34
N ALA A 17 -4.59 5.59 5.68
CA ALA A 17 -4.52 5.46 4.22
C ALA A 17 -5.38 6.53 3.52
N ARG A 18 -6.59 6.77 4.02
CA ARG A 18 -7.49 7.82 3.53
C ARG A 18 -6.89 9.22 3.66
N GLU A 19 -6.33 9.53 4.83
CA GLU A 19 -5.66 10.82 5.06
C GLU A 19 -4.47 11.01 4.11
N PHE A 20 -3.67 9.96 3.87
CA PHE A 20 -2.60 10.00 2.89
C PHE A 20 -3.13 10.23 1.47
N ALA A 21 -4.17 9.50 1.07
CA ALA A 21 -4.78 9.60 -0.25
C ALA A 21 -5.29 11.03 -0.52
N LEU A 22 -6.06 11.61 0.41
CA LEU A 22 -6.62 12.95 0.26
C LEU A 22 -5.54 14.05 0.29
N LYS A 23 -4.49 13.88 1.09
CA LYS A 23 -3.45 14.90 1.28
C LYS A 23 -2.36 14.88 0.21
N HIS A 24 -2.01 13.69 -0.30
CA HIS A 24 -0.84 13.51 -1.16
C HIS A 24 -1.19 13.01 -2.56
N VAL A 25 -2.16 12.09 -2.68
CA VAL A 25 -2.49 11.44 -3.95
C VAL A 25 -3.46 12.29 -4.76
N LEU A 26 -4.62 12.65 -4.19
CA LEU A 26 -5.67 13.40 -4.87
C LEU A 26 -5.21 14.75 -5.46
N PRO A 27 -4.37 15.55 -4.77
CA PRO A 27 -3.90 16.82 -5.34
C PRO A 27 -2.90 16.65 -6.48
N ALA A 28 -2.29 15.48 -6.62
CA ALA A 28 -1.19 15.22 -7.56
C ALA A 28 -1.58 14.29 -8.71
N CYS A 29 -2.64 13.48 -8.59
CA CYS A 29 -2.96 12.42 -9.54
C CYS A 29 -3.06 12.91 -10.99
N TRP A 30 -3.76 14.01 -11.24
CA TRP A 30 -3.91 14.59 -12.58
C TRP A 30 -2.60 15.11 -13.18
N HIS A 31 -1.67 15.59 -12.35
CA HIS A 31 -0.38 16.06 -12.83
C HIS A 31 0.45 14.91 -13.39
N TYR A 32 0.53 13.80 -12.66
CA TYR A 32 1.30 12.63 -13.09
C TYR A 32 0.63 11.87 -14.22
N ASP A 33 -0.70 11.89 -14.30
CA ASP A 33 -1.45 11.38 -15.46
C ASP A 33 -1.13 12.17 -16.74
N ASP A 34 -1.19 13.50 -16.69
CA ASP A 34 -0.88 14.36 -17.85
C ASP A 34 0.58 14.30 -18.29
N LYS A 35 1.50 14.13 -17.33
CA LYS A 35 2.95 14.19 -17.59
C LYS A 35 3.58 12.83 -17.92
N ASP A 36 2.88 11.73 -17.63
CA ASP A 36 3.42 10.37 -17.76
C ASP A 36 4.76 10.20 -17.04
N GLU A 37 4.83 10.71 -15.81
CA GLU A 37 6.04 10.66 -14.97
C GLU A 37 5.85 9.72 -13.77
N THR A 38 6.91 9.03 -13.37
CA THR A 38 6.89 8.21 -12.16
C THR A 38 6.80 9.09 -10.91
N PRO A 39 5.80 8.90 -10.01
CA PRO A 39 5.58 9.76 -8.86
C PRO A 39 6.52 9.45 -7.68
N VAL A 40 7.84 9.50 -7.91
CA VAL A 40 8.89 9.10 -6.95
C VAL A 40 8.74 9.78 -5.59
N PHE A 41 8.34 11.05 -5.56
CA PHE A 41 8.11 11.76 -4.31
C PHE A 41 6.95 11.17 -3.50
N ILE A 42 5.84 10.82 -4.15
CA ILE A 42 4.68 10.20 -3.51
C ILE A 42 5.04 8.78 -3.03
N LEU A 43 5.78 8.01 -3.84
CA LEU A 43 6.23 6.67 -3.46
C LEU A 43 7.10 6.70 -2.19
N LYS A 44 8.06 7.62 -2.11
CA LYS A 44 8.88 7.82 -0.89
C LYS A 44 8.03 8.17 0.32
N ARG A 45 7.05 9.06 0.16
CA ARG A 45 6.11 9.43 1.22
C ARG A 45 5.24 8.26 1.66
N ALA A 46 4.77 7.43 0.73
CA ALA A 46 3.97 6.24 1.04
C ALA A 46 4.79 5.21 1.83
N PHE A 47 6.06 5.01 1.45
CA PHE A 47 7.01 4.18 2.18
C PHE A 47 7.28 4.69 3.60
N GLU A 48 7.59 5.99 3.76
CA GLU A 48 7.79 6.61 5.08
C GLU A 48 6.53 6.55 5.96
N ALA A 49 5.35 6.65 5.34
CA ALA A 49 4.08 6.49 6.02
C ALA A 49 3.78 5.02 6.39
N GLY A 50 4.54 4.05 5.90
CA GLY A 50 4.29 2.62 6.13
C GLY A 50 3.03 2.11 5.43
N LEU A 51 2.69 2.69 4.28
CA LEU A 51 1.56 2.32 3.42
C LEU A 51 2.03 1.58 2.14
N MET A 52 3.26 1.07 2.16
CA MET A 52 3.91 0.41 1.02
C MET A 52 4.70 -0.79 1.56
N ASN A 53 4.75 -1.88 0.79
CA ASN A 53 5.45 -3.13 1.16
C ASN A 53 4.99 -3.72 2.52
N GLY A 54 3.70 -3.56 2.86
CA GLY A 54 3.17 -3.97 4.17
C GLY A 54 3.16 -5.48 4.40
N ASP A 55 3.03 -6.24 3.32
CA ASP A 55 2.99 -7.69 3.23
C ASP A 55 4.33 -8.37 3.52
N ILE A 56 5.44 -7.63 3.49
CA ILE A 56 6.75 -8.17 3.87
C ILE A 56 6.71 -8.64 5.34
N PRO A 57 7.10 -9.89 5.64
CA PRO A 57 7.14 -10.40 7.00
C PRO A 57 8.02 -9.56 7.94
N VAL A 58 7.61 -9.47 9.22
CA VAL A 58 8.34 -8.71 10.25
C VAL A 58 9.80 -9.15 10.39
N ARG A 59 10.10 -10.45 10.20
CA ARG A 59 11.47 -10.98 10.29
C ARG A 59 12.44 -10.40 9.24
N TYR A 60 11.91 -9.84 8.15
CA TYR A 60 12.68 -9.14 7.11
C TYR A 60 12.54 -7.61 7.19
N GLY A 61 12.02 -7.08 8.31
CA GLY A 61 11.86 -5.65 8.54
C GLY A 61 10.57 -5.05 7.97
N GLY A 62 9.65 -5.87 7.47
CA GLY A 62 8.34 -5.43 7.02
C GLY A 62 7.30 -5.30 8.13
N ARG A 63 6.02 -5.16 7.76
CA ARG A 63 4.91 -4.97 8.72
C ARG A 63 4.11 -6.25 8.99
N GLY A 64 4.28 -7.29 8.17
CA GLY A 64 3.54 -8.55 8.28
C GLY A 64 2.03 -8.39 8.11
N PHE A 65 1.59 -7.42 7.31
CA PHE A 65 0.18 -7.22 6.97
C PHE A 65 -0.36 -8.39 6.15
N GLY A 66 -1.62 -8.74 6.38
CA GLY A 66 -2.33 -9.73 5.58
C GLY A 66 -3.08 -9.09 4.42
N LEU A 67 -3.85 -9.91 3.71
CA LEU A 67 -4.63 -9.47 2.55
C LEU A 67 -5.68 -8.40 2.91
N ILE A 68 -6.27 -8.47 4.11
CA ILE A 68 -7.29 -7.50 4.53
C ILE A 68 -6.67 -6.11 4.70
N GLU A 69 -5.53 -6.01 5.38
CA GLU A 69 -4.80 -4.75 5.52
C GLU A 69 -4.34 -4.23 4.15
N GLY A 70 -3.88 -5.11 3.26
CA GLY A 70 -3.52 -4.76 1.89
C GLY A 70 -4.70 -4.17 1.09
N VAL A 71 -5.88 -4.79 1.17
CA VAL A 71 -7.10 -4.28 0.52
C VAL A 71 -7.51 -2.93 1.09
N ILE A 72 -7.51 -2.78 2.42
CA ILE A 72 -7.86 -1.52 3.08
C ILE A 72 -6.99 -0.36 2.59
N VAL A 73 -5.66 -0.57 2.52
CA VAL A 73 -4.74 0.48 2.07
C VAL A 73 -4.96 0.80 0.59
N THR A 74 -5.05 -0.23 -0.26
CA THR A 74 -5.20 -0.07 -1.71
C THR A 74 -6.51 0.60 -2.07
N GLU A 75 -7.63 0.24 -1.43
CA GLU A 75 -8.95 0.83 -1.69
C GLU A 75 -8.97 2.34 -1.43
N GLU A 76 -8.44 2.78 -0.29
CA GLU A 76 -8.42 4.20 0.09
C GLU A 76 -7.55 5.04 -0.86
N ILE A 77 -6.40 4.49 -1.30
CA ILE A 77 -5.52 5.18 -2.25
C ILE A 77 -6.13 5.19 -3.66
N ALA A 78 -6.70 4.07 -4.09
CA ALA A 78 -7.32 3.95 -5.41
C ALA A 78 -8.53 4.87 -5.58
N ALA A 79 -9.28 5.14 -4.50
CA ALA A 79 -10.37 6.11 -4.50
C ALA A 79 -9.90 7.54 -4.88
N ALA A 80 -8.63 7.88 -4.63
CA ALA A 80 -8.04 9.17 -5.01
C ALA A 80 -7.31 9.14 -6.36
N GLY A 81 -6.65 8.03 -6.69
CA GLY A 81 -5.85 7.90 -7.91
C GLY A 81 -5.41 6.46 -8.17
N PRO A 82 -6.12 5.70 -9.03
CA PRO A 82 -5.85 4.27 -9.23
C PRO A 82 -4.46 3.99 -9.82
N GLY A 83 -3.96 4.82 -10.75
CA GLY A 83 -2.59 4.65 -11.29
C GLY A 83 -1.50 4.82 -10.23
N MET A 84 -1.69 5.72 -9.26
CA MET A 84 -0.79 5.86 -8.13
C MET A 84 -0.93 4.70 -7.14
N ALA A 85 -2.15 4.19 -6.93
CA ALA A 85 -2.39 3.01 -6.11
C ALA A 85 -1.61 1.81 -6.66
N THR A 86 -1.68 1.56 -7.97
CA THR A 86 -0.88 0.54 -8.66
C THR A 86 0.62 0.76 -8.43
N SER A 87 1.12 1.98 -8.61
CA SER A 87 2.55 2.28 -8.39
C SER A 87 3.02 2.03 -6.95
N ILE A 88 2.14 2.16 -5.95
CA ILE A 88 2.44 1.88 -4.53
C ILE A 88 2.33 0.38 -4.23
N PHE A 89 1.33 -0.29 -4.80
CA PHE A 89 1.00 -1.69 -4.53
C PHE A 89 1.85 -2.70 -5.29
N ASP A 90 2.29 -2.40 -6.52
CA ASP A 90 2.93 -3.37 -7.42
C ASP A 90 4.22 -4.00 -6.86
N ASN A 91 4.87 -3.33 -5.90
CA ASN A 91 5.97 -3.94 -5.16
C ASN A 91 5.56 -5.22 -4.44
N SER A 92 4.37 -5.25 -3.83
CA SER A 92 3.82 -6.44 -3.17
C SER A 92 3.61 -7.56 -4.18
N LEU A 93 3.10 -7.25 -5.38
CA LEU A 93 2.98 -8.22 -6.48
C LEU A 93 4.35 -8.82 -6.87
N GLY A 94 5.39 -7.99 -6.93
CA GLY A 94 6.76 -8.44 -7.22
C GLY A 94 7.39 -9.27 -6.09
N MET A 95 7.03 -9.00 -4.83
CA MET A 95 7.54 -9.70 -3.65
C MET A 95 6.84 -11.03 -3.38
N GLU A 96 5.56 -11.16 -3.77
CA GLU A 96 4.75 -12.35 -3.49
C GLU A 96 5.44 -13.67 -3.92
N PRO A 97 6.04 -13.80 -5.13
CA PRO A 97 6.76 -15.03 -5.49
C PRO A 97 7.94 -15.35 -4.58
N LEU A 98 8.66 -14.33 -4.10
CA LEU A 98 9.76 -14.53 -3.15
C LEU A 98 9.18 -15.03 -1.82
N ILE A 99 8.16 -14.35 -1.29
CA ILE A 99 7.51 -14.69 0.00
C ILE A 99 7.01 -16.13 0.00
N LEU A 100 6.35 -16.56 -1.08
CA LEU A 100 5.79 -17.90 -1.26
C LEU A 100 6.86 -18.99 -1.49
N SER A 101 8.04 -18.64 -1.98
CA SER A 101 9.12 -19.60 -2.24
C SER A 101 9.78 -20.10 -0.95
N ASP A 102 10.45 -21.24 -0.97
CA ASP A 102 11.30 -21.70 0.15
C ASP A 102 12.74 -21.13 0.09
N ASN A 103 13.01 -20.18 -0.80
CA ASN A 103 14.36 -19.66 -1.04
C ASN A 103 14.75 -18.56 -0.03
N GLU A 104 15.00 -18.97 1.21
CA GLU A 104 15.36 -18.08 2.33
C GLU A 104 16.55 -17.14 2.04
N PRO A 105 17.63 -17.54 1.35
CA PRO A 105 18.73 -16.63 1.03
C PRO A 105 18.37 -15.43 0.13
N LEU A 106 17.24 -15.49 -0.60
CA LEU A 106 16.77 -14.37 -1.44
C LEU A 106 15.75 -13.46 -0.73
N LYS A 107 15.30 -13.84 0.47
CA LYS A 107 14.36 -13.06 1.29
C LYS A 107 15.11 -12.17 2.28
#